data_AF-A0A7C1U5R4-F1
#
_entry.id   AF-A0A7C1U5R4-F1
#
_cell.length_a   1.000
_cell.length_b   1.000
_cell.length_c   1.000
_cell.angle_alpha   90.00
_cell.angle_beta   90.00
_cell.angle_gamma   90.00
#
_symmetry.space_group_name_H-M   'P 1'
#
loop_
_entity.id
_entity.type
_entity.pdbx_description
1 polymer ?
#
loop_
_entity_poly.entity_id
_entity_poly.type
_entity_poly.pdbx_seq_one_letter_code
_entity_poly.pdbx_strand_id
1 'polypeptide(L)'
;MDSAKLILTEPVAAPSKLEQLRQPGLADASDEKKKQIAKDFEAVLLNKLFDQMSKTVGNWGFEKDGASEQIQGIFWLHLAQDIANNGGMGLWKDIYKSLTGVNNTNETGHSLDGRI
;
A
#
# COMPACT_ATOMS: atom_id res chain seq x y z
N MET A 1 -20.89 -20.13 -23.68
CA MET A 1 -20.25 -20.04 -22.35
C MET A 1 -20.06 -18.56 -22.07
N ASP A 2 -20.60 -18.08 -20.95
CA ASP A 2 -20.76 -16.66 -20.64
C ASP A 2 -19.50 -16.12 -19.93
N SER A 3 -18.61 -15.52 -20.72
CA SER A 3 -17.29 -15.03 -20.31
C SER A 3 -17.35 -13.93 -19.24
N ALA A 4 -18.48 -13.24 -19.10
CA ALA A 4 -18.66 -12.17 -18.12
C ALA A 4 -18.80 -12.71 -16.68
N LYS A 5 -19.18 -13.99 -16.52
CA LYS A 5 -19.42 -14.60 -15.21
C LYS A 5 -18.14 -15.09 -14.52
N LEU A 6 -17.02 -15.17 -15.24
CA LEU A 6 -15.76 -15.70 -14.71
C LEU A 6 -14.90 -14.62 -14.01
N ILE A 7 -15.10 -13.33 -14.30
CA ILE A 7 -14.22 -12.26 -13.80
C ILE A 7 -14.77 -11.59 -12.53
N LEU A 8 -16.07 -11.71 -12.24
CA LEU A 8 -16.73 -10.93 -11.17
C LEU A 8 -17.12 -11.74 -9.93
N THR A 9 -16.86 -13.04 -9.88
CA THR A 9 -17.38 -13.93 -8.81
C THR A 9 -16.31 -14.76 -8.10
N GLU A 10 -15.06 -14.69 -8.52
CA GLU A 10 -13.99 -15.37 -7.79
C GLU A 10 -13.58 -14.50 -6.59
N PRO A 11 -13.61 -15.04 -5.36
CA PRO A 11 -13.09 -14.33 -4.21
C PRO A 11 -11.61 -14.03 -4.47
N VAL A 12 -11.28 -12.74 -4.54
CA VAL A 12 -9.88 -12.30 -4.63
C VAL A 12 -9.11 -13.00 -3.52
N ALA A 13 -8.10 -13.78 -3.92
CA ALA A 13 -7.28 -14.52 -2.97
C ALA A 13 -6.80 -13.58 -1.87
N ALA A 14 -7.00 -13.97 -0.61
CA ALA A 14 -6.56 -13.18 0.52
C ALA A 14 -5.07 -12.86 0.33
N PRO A 15 -4.67 -11.57 0.43
CA PRO A 15 -3.28 -11.20 0.23
C PRO A 15 -2.41 -12.03 1.17
N SER A 16 -1.37 -12.66 0.63
CA SER A 16 -0.39 -13.39 1.41
C SER A 16 0.02 -12.55 2.62
N LYS A 17 -0.07 -13.11 3.83
CA LYS A 17 0.33 -12.40 5.05
C LYS A 17 1.71 -11.80 4.83
N LEU A 18 1.84 -10.50 5.08
CA LEU A 18 3.06 -9.72 4.90
C LEU A 18 4.18 -10.11 5.90
N GLU A 19 4.21 -11.35 6.40
CA GLU A 19 5.23 -11.83 7.35
C GLU A 19 6.65 -11.73 6.76
N GLN A 20 6.76 -11.67 5.43
CA GLN A 20 8.01 -11.43 4.70
C GLN A 20 8.56 -10.00 4.84
N LEU A 21 7.77 -9.04 5.32
CA LEU A 21 8.24 -7.66 5.61
C LEU A 21 9.01 -7.56 6.93
N ARG A 22 9.10 -8.65 7.71
CA ARG A 22 9.78 -8.68 9.01
C ARG A 22 11.30 -8.74 8.81
N GLN A 23 11.86 -7.67 8.26
CA GLN A 23 13.30 -7.47 8.22
C GLN A 23 13.81 -7.11 9.62
N PRO A 24 15.01 -7.58 10.04
CA PRO A 24 15.56 -7.29 11.38
C PRO A 24 15.58 -5.78 11.70
N GLY A 25 15.92 -4.95 10.72
CA GLY A 25 15.94 -3.49 10.87
C GLY A 25 14.56 -2.82 10.98
N LEU A 26 13.47 -3.51 10.61
CA LEU A 26 12.11 -3.00 10.79
C LEU A 26 11.55 -3.32 12.17
N ALA A 27 11.97 -4.42 12.81
CA ALA A 27 11.50 -4.77 14.16
C ALA A 27 11.97 -3.71 15.19
N ASP A 28 13.23 -3.29 15.08
CA ASP A 28 13.87 -2.32 15.99
C ASP A 28 13.64 -0.85 15.62
N ALA A 29 12.95 -0.58 14.50
CA ALA A 29 12.63 0.78 14.10
C ALA A 29 11.64 1.45 15.06
N SER A 30 11.80 2.77 15.29
CA SER A 30 10.84 3.57 16.06
C SER A 30 9.46 3.54 15.42
N ASP A 31 8.44 3.86 16.21
CA ASP A 31 7.06 3.87 15.75
C ASP A 31 6.84 4.85 14.59
N GLU A 32 7.42 6.05 14.70
CA GLU A 32 7.40 7.09 13.67
C GLU A 32 8.05 6.58 12.38
N LYS A 33 9.16 5.84 12.50
CA LYS A 33 9.86 5.28 11.34
C LYS A 33 9.04 4.18 10.68
N LYS A 34 8.35 3.33 11.45
CA LYS A 34 7.42 2.32 10.91
C LYS A 34 6.25 2.96 10.19
N LYS A 35 5.68 4.05 10.73
CA LYS A 35 4.64 4.85 10.07
C LYS A 35 5.14 5.46 8.77
N GLN A 36 6.35 6.02 8.77
CA GLN A 36 6.92 6.62 7.58
C GLN A 36 7.17 5.58 6.49
N ILE A 37 7.75 4.42 6.84
CA ILE A 37 7.94 3.32 5.89
C ILE A 37 6.61 2.90 5.25
N ALA A 38 5.54 2.81 6.05
CA ALA A 38 4.23 2.45 5.53
C ALA A 38 3.66 3.52 4.58
N LYS A 39 3.84 4.81 4.90
CA LYS A 39 3.48 5.93 4.03
C LYS A 39 4.31 5.96 2.74
N ASP A 40 5.61 5.69 2.83
CA ASP A 40 6.51 5.64 1.68
C ASP A 40 6.11 4.50 0.72
N PHE A 41 5.65 3.36 1.26
CA PHE A 41 5.04 2.30 0.45
C PHE A 41 3.80 2.78 -0.32
N GLU A 42 2.90 3.49 0.35
CA GLU A 42 1.73 4.07 -0.30
C GLU A 42 2.12 5.13 -1.35
N ALA A 43 3.15 5.94 -1.08
CA ALA A 43 3.67 6.91 -2.04
C ALA A 43 4.22 6.23 -3.30
N VAL A 44 4.94 5.10 -3.17
CA VAL A 44 5.40 4.32 -4.32
C VAL A 44 4.22 3.80 -5.15
N LEU A 45 3.17 3.30 -4.48
CA LEU A 45 1.95 2.83 -5.13
C LEU A 45 1.24 3.97 -5.89
N LEU A 46 1.04 5.12 -5.23
CA LEU A 46 0.42 6.31 -5.82
C LEU A 46 1.22 6.83 -7.01
N ASN A 47 2.55 6.88 -6.91
CA ASN A 47 3.40 7.30 -8.02
C ASN A 47 3.24 6.36 -9.24
N LYS A 48 3.14 5.05 -9.02
CA LYS A 48 2.86 4.09 -10.10
C LYS A 48 1.46 4.27 -10.68
N LEU A 49 0.47 4.57 -9.84
CA LEU A 49 -0.87 4.88 -10.30
C LEU A 49 -0.88 6.13 -11.19
N PHE A 50 -0.20 7.21 -10.78
CA PHE A 50 -0.07 8.42 -11.58
C PHE A 50 0.64 8.17 -12.92
N ASP A 51 1.72 7.39 -12.91
CA ASP A 51 2.42 6.96 -14.13
C ASP A 51 1.52 6.15 -15.09
N GLN A 52 0.64 5.29 -14.58
CA GLN A 52 -0.30 4.56 -15.45
C GLN A 52 -1.44 5.45 -15.94
N MET A 53 -1.93 6.38 -15.10
CA MET A 53 -2.94 7.34 -15.51
C MET A 53 -2.42 8.30 -16.59
N SER A 54 -1.18 8.80 -16.46
CA SER A 54 -0.58 9.67 -17.48
C SER A 54 -0.45 8.95 -18.83
N LYS A 55 -0.02 7.69 -18.82
CA LYS A 55 0.05 6.84 -20.03
C LYS A 55 -1.32 6.59 -20.68
N THR A 56 -2.39 6.57 -19.90
CA THR A 56 -3.75 6.28 -20.38
C THR A 56 -4.42 7.50 -20.99
N VAL A 57 -4.24 8.69 -20.39
CA VAL A 57 -4.89 9.92 -20.86
C VAL A 57 -4.17 10.53 -22.09
N GLY A 58 -2.98 10.05 -22.42
CA GLY A 58 -2.21 10.49 -23.59
C GLY A 58 -1.44 11.79 -23.35
N ASN A 59 -0.70 12.25 -24.37
CA ASN A 59 0.13 13.45 -24.28
C ASN A 59 -0.75 14.70 -24.04
N TRP A 60 -0.58 15.38 -22.90
CA TRP A 60 -1.29 16.65 -22.61
C TRP A 60 -0.65 17.85 -23.32
N GLY A 61 0.34 17.63 -24.19
CA GLY A 61 1.08 18.69 -24.87
C GLY A 61 2.16 19.34 -23.99
N PHE A 62 2.39 18.77 -22.81
CA PHE A 62 3.48 19.14 -21.90
C PHE A 62 4.77 18.36 -22.19
N GLU A 63 4.69 17.19 -22.82
CA GLU A 63 5.86 16.38 -23.22
C GLU A 63 6.45 16.93 -24.53
N LYS A 64 7.13 18.08 -24.46
CA LYS A 64 7.79 18.70 -25.62
C LYS A 64 9.22 18.21 -25.84
N ASP A 65 9.85 17.66 -24.80
CA ASP A 65 11.22 17.12 -24.80
C ASP A 65 11.50 16.19 -23.60
N GLY A 66 12.66 15.52 -23.59
CA GLY A 66 13.05 14.63 -22.48
C GLY A 66 13.27 15.32 -21.13
N ALA A 67 13.44 16.64 -21.10
CA ALA A 67 13.52 17.40 -19.85
C ALA A 67 12.13 17.58 -19.22
N SER A 68 11.11 17.82 -20.04
CA SER A 68 9.72 17.92 -19.61
C SER A 68 9.19 16.60 -19.02
N GLU A 69 9.57 15.45 -19.58
CA GLU A 69 9.24 14.13 -19.02
C GLU A 69 9.87 13.92 -17.62
N GLN A 70 11.11 14.36 -17.43
CA GLN A 70 11.78 14.26 -16.13
C GLN A 70 11.11 15.16 -15.08
N ILE A 71 10.76 16.40 -15.45
CA ILE A 71 10.05 17.33 -14.58
C ILE A 71 8.69 16.76 -14.18
N GLN A 72 7.95 16.17 -15.12
CA GLN A 72 6.69 15.49 -14.82
C GLN A 72 6.88 14.30 -13.88
N GLY A 73 7.90 13.47 -14.10
CA GLY A 73 8.22 12.36 -13.20
C GLY A 73 8.51 12.83 -11.77
N ILE A 74 9.27 13.91 -11.62
CA ILE A 74 9.56 14.54 -10.32
C ILE A 74 8.27 15.09 -9.70
N PHE A 75 7.41 15.72 -10.49
CA PHE A 75 6.13 16.25 -10.04
C PHE A 75 5.23 15.12 -9.49
N TRP A 76 5.05 14.03 -10.23
CA TRP A 76 4.23 12.90 -9.78
C TRP A 76 4.79 12.24 -8.51
N LEU A 77 6.12 12.13 -8.40
CA LEU A 77 6.77 11.59 -7.21
C LEU A 77 6.46 12.44 -5.97
N HIS A 78 6.62 13.76 -6.05
CA HIS A 78 6.35 14.65 -4.92
C HIS A 78 4.86 14.69 -4.57
N LEU A 79 3.99 14.70 -5.58
CA LEU A 79 2.55 14.65 -5.37
C LEU A 79 2.14 13.36 -4.64
N ALA A 80 2.71 12.22 -5.03
CA ALA A 80 2.45 10.94 -4.38
C ALA A 80 2.91 10.91 -2.92
N GLN A 81 4.10 11.45 -2.63
CA GLN A 81 4.61 11.57 -1.26
C GLN A 81 3.73 12.48 -0.41
N ASP A 82 3.34 13.64 -0.92
CA ASP A 82 2.49 14.59 -0.19
C ASP A 82 1.12 13.98 0.10
N ILE A 83 0.50 13.32 -0.89
CA ILE A 83 -0.79 12.65 -0.70
C ILE A 83 -0.69 11.54 0.35
N ALA A 84 0.32 10.66 0.28
CA ALA A 84 0.51 9.60 1.27
C ALA A 84 0.76 10.16 2.69
N ASN A 85 1.52 11.25 2.79
CA ASN A 85 1.84 11.89 4.08
C ASN A 85 0.61 12.56 4.72
N ASN A 86 -0.30 13.12 3.90
CA ASN A 86 -1.51 13.82 4.33
C ASN A 86 -2.75 12.90 4.45
N GLY A 87 -2.56 11.59 4.47
CA GLY A 87 -3.62 10.62 4.76
C GLY A 87 -3.87 9.61 3.65
N GLY A 88 -3.54 9.97 2.41
CA GLY A 88 -3.53 9.10 1.25
C GLY A 88 -4.86 8.39 0.99
N MET A 89 -4.77 7.14 0.57
CA MET A 89 -5.92 6.23 0.47
C MET A 89 -6.15 5.49 1.81
N GLY A 90 -5.27 5.70 2.79
CA GLY A 90 -5.31 5.05 4.09
C GLY A 90 -4.70 3.65 4.12
N LEU A 91 -4.15 3.15 3.01
CA LEU A 91 -3.55 1.82 2.91
C LEU A 91 -2.31 1.68 3.79
N TRP A 92 -1.58 2.79 3.98
CA TRP A 92 -0.45 2.84 4.89
C TRP A 92 -0.80 2.41 6.32
N LYS A 93 -2.05 2.57 6.76
CA LYS A 93 -2.50 2.16 8.09
C LYS A 93 -2.49 0.64 8.24
N ASP A 94 -2.92 -0.08 7.21
CA ASP A 94 -2.96 -1.54 7.24
C ASP A 94 -1.57 -2.14 7.05
N ILE A 95 -0.73 -1.51 6.22
CA ILE A 95 0.70 -1.82 6.13
C ILE A 95 1.36 -1.63 7.50
N TYR A 96 1.13 -0.50 8.16
CA TYR A 96 1.68 -0.21 9.49
C TYR A 96 1.22 -1.22 10.55
N LYS A 97 -0.07 -1.59 10.58
CA LYS A 97 -0.58 -2.66 11.46
C LYS A 97 0.13 -3.98 11.20
N SER A 98 0.37 -4.30 9.94
CA SER A 98 1.08 -5.52 9.56
C SER A 98 2.57 -5.48 9.94
N LEU A 99 3.21 -4.31 9.89
CA LEU A 99 4.62 -4.12 10.29
C LEU A 99 4.80 -4.21 11.81
N THR A 100 3.84 -3.69 12.56
CA THR A 100 3.84 -3.72 14.03
C THR A 100 3.35 -5.04 14.60
N GLY A 101 2.73 -5.88 13.77
CA GLY A 101 2.22 -7.18 14.18
C GLY A 101 1.28 -7.05 15.37
N VAL A 102 0.41 -6.04 15.36
CA VAL A 102 -0.68 -5.90 16.34
C VAL A 102 -1.63 -7.07 16.15
N ASN A 103 -1.21 -8.20 16.70
CA ASN A 103 -2.02 -9.34 17.02
C ASN A 103 -2.93 -8.89 18.16
N ASN A 104 -4.21 -8.72 17.89
CA ASN A 104 -5.23 -8.80 18.92
C ASN A 104 -5.33 -10.26 19.43
N THR A 105 -4.23 -10.83 19.95
CA THR A 105 -4.22 -12.14 20.62
C THR A 105 -4.47 -12.01 22.12
N ASN A 106 -5.13 -10.93 22.53
CA ASN A 106 -5.44 -10.64 23.93
C ASN A 106 -6.95 -10.74 24.22
N GLU A 107 -7.72 -11.52 23.47
CA GLU A 107 -9.11 -11.83 23.85
C GLU A 107 -9.40 -13.32 23.72
N THR A 108 -9.33 -13.98 24.89
CA THR A 108 -10.16 -15.11 25.31
C THR A 108 -10.13 -16.39 24.47
N GLY A 109 -9.01 -17.11 24.54
CA GLY A 109 -9.01 -18.57 24.50
C GLY A 109 -9.33 -19.17 25.88
N HIS A 110 -10.37 -18.68 26.56
CA HIS A 110 -10.93 -19.38 27.73
C HIS A 110 -12.03 -20.31 27.21
N SER A 111 -11.64 -21.33 26.45
CA SER A 111 -12.54 -22.45 26.18
C SER A 111 -12.78 -23.14 27.52
N LEU A 112 -14.04 -23.16 27.94
CA LEU A 112 -14.54 -23.83 29.14
C LEU A 112 -14.41 -25.35 28.99
N ASP A 113 -13.20 -25.89 28.98
CA ASP A 113 -12.96 -27.33 29.11
C ASP A 113 -12.33 -27.60 30.47
N GLY A 114 -13.21 -27.64 31.47
CA GLY A 114 -12.84 -27.86 32.85
C GLY A 114 -14.06 -27.76 33.75
N ARG A 115 -14.61 -28.94 34.11
CA ARG A 115 -15.85 -29.22 34.87
C ARG A 115 -17.06 -29.27 33.95
N ILE A 116 -17.79 -30.38 33.83
CA ILE A 116 -18.19 -31.42 34.81
C ILE A 116 -18.26 -32.78 34.10
#